data_AF-A0A8R7UCT0-F1
#
_entry.id   AF-A0A8R7UCT0-F1
#
_cell.length_a   1.000
_cell.length_b   1.000
_cell.length_c   1.000
_cell.angle_alpha   90.00
_cell.angle_beta   90.00
_cell.angle_gamma   90.00
#
_symmetry.space_group_name_H-M   'P 1'
#
loop_
_entity.id
_entity.type
_entity.pdbx_description
1 polymer ?
#
loop_
_entity_poly.entity_id
_entity_poly.type
_entity_poly.pdbx_seq_one_letter_code
_entity_poly.pdbx_strand_id
1 'polypeptide(L)'
;MDAMAALARTGPSLAAAGHRSSATFRPSASLSSFASASSRNRGRLGLSTAGCNRWATRVARATPNRIVASSEVEQTYIMIKPDGVQRGLVGEIISRFEKKGFLLKGLKLFQCPKDLAQEHYKDLKERPFFPNLIDYITSGPVVCMAWEGDGVVASARKLIGATNPLQAEPGTIRGDLAVQTGRNVVHGSDSPDNGKREIGLWFKEGELAQWESVQTPWLIE
;
A
#
# COMPACT_ATOMS: atom_id res chain seq x y z
N MET A 1 64.43 -0.22 -18.46
CA MET A 1 63.68 -0.97 -17.43
C MET A 1 62.48 -0.12 -16.99
N ASP A 2 61.78 0.56 -17.90
CA ASP A 2 60.79 0.10 -18.91
C ASP A 2 59.37 0.14 -18.33
N ALA A 3 58.45 0.99 -18.75
CA ALA A 3 58.52 2.32 -19.35
C ALA A 3 57.18 3.03 -19.02
N MET A 4 57.27 4.24 -18.50
CA MET A 4 56.21 5.25 -18.44
C MET A 4 55.78 5.68 -19.85
N ALA A 5 54.48 5.83 -20.13
CA ALA A 5 53.99 6.84 -21.09
C ALA A 5 52.47 7.08 -20.99
N ALA A 6 52.14 8.26 -20.48
CA ALA A 6 50.87 8.95 -20.69
C ALA A 6 50.74 9.45 -22.14
N LEU A 7 49.51 9.56 -22.67
CA LEU A 7 49.19 10.49 -23.77
C LEU A 7 47.73 10.95 -23.67
N ALA A 8 47.59 12.16 -23.14
CA ALA A 8 46.42 13.01 -23.30
C ALA A 8 46.29 13.46 -24.77
N ARG A 9 45.05 13.56 -25.27
CA ARG A 9 44.73 14.38 -26.45
C ARG A 9 43.43 15.14 -26.24
N THR A 10 43.50 16.39 -26.69
CA THR A 10 42.65 17.54 -26.42
C THR A 10 41.76 17.86 -27.63
N GLY A 11 40.51 18.27 -27.35
CA GLY A 11 39.73 19.27 -28.11
C GLY A 11 38.67 18.77 -29.11
N PRO A 12 37.72 19.62 -29.56
CA PRO A 12 37.36 20.97 -29.08
C PRO A 12 35.90 21.12 -28.59
N SER A 13 35.70 22.22 -27.85
CA SER A 13 34.43 22.83 -27.44
C SER A 13 33.79 23.60 -28.61
N LEU A 14 32.47 23.50 -28.76
CA LEU A 14 31.66 24.46 -29.51
C LEU A 14 30.38 24.80 -28.72
N ALA A 15 30.19 26.09 -28.51
CA ALA A 15 29.08 26.70 -27.80
C ALA A 15 27.99 27.21 -28.76
N ALA A 16 26.75 27.18 -28.24
CA ALA A 16 25.66 28.14 -28.43
C ALA A 16 24.97 28.32 -29.80
N ALA A 17 23.71 27.86 -29.86
CA ALA A 17 22.52 28.59 -30.34
C ALA A 17 21.30 27.69 -29.98
N GLY A 18 20.29 28.06 -29.19
CA GLY A 18 19.60 29.33 -29.11
C GLY A 18 18.34 29.26 -29.99
N HIS A 19 17.27 28.57 -29.57
CA HIS A 19 15.91 28.74 -30.09
C HIS A 19 14.90 28.51 -28.95
N ARG A 20 14.33 29.60 -28.45
CA ARG A 20 13.09 29.61 -27.66
C ARG A 20 11.93 29.60 -28.66
N SER A 21 11.08 28.58 -28.61
CA SER A 21 9.72 28.67 -29.18
C SER A 21 8.73 28.67 -28.03
N SER A 22 8.22 29.86 -27.73
CA SER A 22 7.02 30.08 -26.93
C SER A 22 5.80 29.70 -27.76
N ALA A 23 5.24 28.51 -27.53
CA ALA A 23 3.91 28.18 -28.03
C ALA A 23 2.87 28.73 -27.06
N THR A 24 2.12 29.71 -27.55
CA THR A 24 1.03 30.39 -26.86
C THR A 24 -0.16 29.47 -26.59
N PHE A 25 -0.68 29.63 -25.39
CA PHE A 25 -1.94 29.14 -24.85
C PHE A 25 -3.15 29.35 -25.79
N ARG A 26 -3.97 28.31 -25.98
CA ARG A 26 -5.35 28.40 -26.50
C ARG A 26 -6.28 27.55 -25.65
N PRO A 27 -7.18 28.13 -24.83
CA PRO A 27 -8.29 27.39 -24.26
C PRO A 27 -9.46 27.47 -25.26
N SER A 28 -9.87 26.33 -25.81
CA SER A 28 -11.15 26.22 -26.52
C SER A 28 -12.22 25.89 -25.49
N ALA A 29 -13.07 26.87 -25.20
CA ALA A 29 -14.32 26.68 -24.47
C ALA A 29 -15.29 25.80 -25.27
N SER A 30 -16.06 24.96 -24.60
CA SER A 30 -17.50 24.87 -24.83
C SER A 30 -18.16 24.09 -23.70
N LEU A 31 -19.01 24.80 -22.96
CA LEU A 31 -19.95 24.30 -21.99
C LEU A 31 -20.98 23.39 -22.66
N SER A 32 -21.38 22.33 -21.97
CA SER A 32 -22.75 21.80 -22.10
C SER A 32 -23.21 21.34 -20.73
N SER A 33 -23.84 22.29 -20.03
CA SER A 33 -24.65 22.07 -18.85
C SER A 33 -25.97 21.42 -19.30
N PHE A 34 -26.26 20.19 -18.88
CA PHE A 34 -27.61 19.64 -18.96
C PHE A 34 -28.34 19.95 -17.65
N ALA A 35 -29.35 20.80 -17.78
CA ALA A 35 -30.20 21.26 -16.71
C ALA A 35 -31.15 20.16 -16.23
N SER A 36 -31.39 20.21 -14.92
CA SER A 36 -32.44 19.58 -14.15
C SER A 36 -33.83 19.77 -14.77
N ALA A 37 -34.61 18.69 -14.84
CA ALA A 37 -36.05 18.74 -15.01
C ALA A 37 -36.72 18.23 -13.73
N SER A 38 -37.16 19.18 -12.90
CA SER A 38 -38.09 18.92 -11.80
C SER A 38 -39.51 18.76 -12.34
N SER A 39 -40.14 17.61 -12.09
CA SER A 39 -41.56 17.40 -12.30
C SER A 39 -42.22 17.14 -10.95
N ARG A 40 -42.97 18.15 -10.47
CA ARG A 40 -43.94 18.01 -9.39
C ARG A 40 -45.11 17.19 -9.89
N ASN A 41 -45.61 16.25 -9.09
CA ASN A 41 -47.04 16.00 -9.09
C ASN A 41 -47.57 15.84 -7.66
N ARG A 42 -48.63 16.58 -7.36
CA ARG A 42 -49.39 16.61 -6.11
C ARG A 42 -50.66 15.77 -6.28
N GLY A 43 -51.11 15.20 -5.17
CA GLY A 43 -52.47 14.70 -4.98
C GLY A 43 -52.49 13.19 -4.77
N ARG A 44 -53.26 12.61 -3.84
CA ARG A 44 -54.34 13.15 -3.00
C ARG A 44 -54.61 12.13 -1.88
N LEU A 45 -55.17 12.63 -0.80
CA LEU A 45 -55.63 11.93 0.41
C LEU A 45 -56.55 10.73 0.12
N GLY A 46 -56.41 9.69 0.96
CA GLY A 46 -57.43 8.68 1.23
C GLY A 46 -57.37 8.32 2.72
N LEU A 47 -58.44 8.65 3.46
CA LEU A 47 -58.66 8.26 4.85
C LEU A 47 -59.09 6.78 4.92
N SER A 48 -58.81 6.19 6.10
CA SER A 48 -59.79 5.48 6.94
C SER A 48 -59.57 3.98 7.20
N THR A 49 -59.33 3.74 8.49
CA THR A 49 -59.90 2.71 9.39
C THR A 49 -59.45 1.24 9.33
N ALA A 50 -59.37 0.74 10.57
CA ALA A 50 -59.63 -0.63 11.04
C ALA A 50 -58.39 -1.51 11.30
N GLY A 51 -57.99 -1.41 12.57
CA GLY A 51 -57.50 -2.46 13.48
C GLY A 51 -57.32 -3.88 12.98
N CYS A 52 -56.18 -4.45 13.35
CA CYS A 52 -56.12 -5.85 13.76
C CYS A 52 -55.01 -6.01 14.81
N ASN A 53 -55.43 -6.31 16.04
CA ASN A 53 -54.55 -6.76 17.12
C ASN A 53 -53.91 -8.09 16.70
N ARG A 54 -52.59 -8.12 16.54
CA ARG A 54 -51.82 -9.37 16.53
C ARG A 54 -50.85 -9.38 17.70
N TRP A 55 -51.10 -10.31 18.61
CA TRP A 55 -50.15 -10.73 19.63
C TRP A 55 -48.89 -11.23 18.95
N ALA A 56 -47.82 -10.42 18.98
CA ALA A 56 -46.48 -10.88 18.71
C ALA A 56 -45.86 -11.28 20.05
N THR A 57 -45.91 -12.57 20.37
CA THR A 57 -45.09 -13.16 21.42
C THR A 57 -43.62 -12.91 21.08
N ARG A 58 -42.97 -11.99 21.81
CA ARG A 58 -41.51 -11.89 21.83
C ARG A 58 -40.98 -13.16 22.47
N VAL A 59 -40.65 -14.16 21.64
CA VAL A 59 -39.64 -15.15 22.05
C VAL A 59 -38.31 -14.43 21.96
N ALA A 60 -37.86 -13.89 23.10
CA ALA A 60 -36.47 -13.46 23.25
C ALA A 60 -35.59 -14.70 23.04
N ARG A 61 -35.08 -14.89 21.82
CA ARG A 61 -34.01 -15.84 21.58
C ARG A 61 -32.79 -15.30 22.32
N ALA A 62 -32.52 -15.85 23.49
CA ALA A 62 -31.22 -15.73 24.13
C ALA A 62 -30.19 -16.30 23.13
N THR A 63 -29.38 -15.42 22.55
CA THR A 63 -28.21 -15.82 21.78
C THR A 63 -27.26 -16.54 22.73
N PRO A 64 -26.90 -17.81 22.49
CA PRO A 64 -25.86 -18.43 23.29
C PRO A 64 -24.60 -17.60 23.09
N ASN A 65 -24.03 -17.20 24.21
CA ASN A 65 -22.76 -16.48 24.30
C ASN A 65 -21.71 -17.35 23.60
N ARG A 66 -21.45 -17.09 22.31
CA ARG A 66 -20.38 -17.75 21.57
C ARG A 66 -19.11 -17.23 22.19
N ILE A 67 -18.49 -18.04 23.04
CA ILE A 67 -17.10 -17.87 23.44
C ILE A 67 -16.30 -18.09 22.15
N VAL A 68 -16.19 -17.04 21.33
CA VAL A 68 -15.21 -16.98 20.26
C VAL A 68 -13.91 -16.79 21.01
N ALA A 69 -13.08 -17.84 21.09
CA ALA A 69 -11.70 -17.66 21.49
C ALA A 69 -11.15 -16.54 20.59
N SER A 70 -10.75 -15.43 21.19
CA SER A 70 -10.18 -14.30 20.47
C SER A 70 -8.79 -14.71 19.99
N SER A 71 -8.72 -15.47 18.90
CA SER A 71 -7.53 -15.45 18.06
C SER A 71 -7.49 -14.05 17.46
N GLU A 72 -6.63 -13.18 18.00
CA GLU A 72 -6.39 -11.90 17.34
C GLU A 72 -5.97 -12.19 15.90
N VAL A 73 -6.75 -11.68 14.94
CA VAL A 73 -6.44 -11.84 13.52
C VAL A 73 -5.09 -11.16 13.28
N GLU A 74 -4.16 -11.91 12.69
CA GLU A 74 -2.79 -11.45 12.48
C GLU A 74 -2.76 -10.26 11.51
N GLN A 75 -1.85 -9.32 11.77
CA GLN A 75 -1.59 -8.17 10.90
C GLN A 75 -0.10 -8.07 10.57
N THR A 76 0.20 -7.59 9.36
CA THR A 76 1.57 -7.36 8.89
C THR A 76 1.73 -5.97 8.30
N TYR A 77 2.90 -5.39 8.49
CA TYR A 77 3.29 -4.15 7.83
C TYR A 77 4.01 -4.47 6.51
N ILE A 78 3.54 -3.86 5.43
CA ILE A 78 4.16 -3.95 4.10
C ILE A 78 4.51 -2.53 3.64
N MET A 79 5.71 -2.35 3.11
CA MET A 79 6.14 -1.07 2.55
C MET A 79 6.68 -1.25 1.14
N ILE A 80 6.07 -0.57 0.18
CA ILE A 80 6.66 -0.40 -1.16
C ILE A 80 7.71 0.69 -1.02
N LYS A 81 8.96 0.32 -1.30
CA LYS A 81 10.15 1.16 -1.15
C LYS A 81 10.23 2.20 -2.27
N PRO A 82 11.12 3.22 -2.17
CA PRO A 82 11.16 4.31 -3.13
C PRO A 82 11.35 3.87 -4.58
N ASP A 83 12.16 2.85 -4.83
CA ASP A 83 12.34 2.25 -6.16
C ASP A 83 11.06 1.58 -6.70
N GLY A 84 10.25 0.96 -5.84
CA GLY A 84 8.95 0.41 -6.23
C GLY A 84 7.96 1.49 -6.66
N VAL A 85 7.96 2.62 -5.95
CA VAL A 85 7.14 3.79 -6.30
C VAL A 85 7.61 4.43 -7.60
N GLN A 86 8.92 4.72 -7.71
CA GLN A 86 9.51 5.35 -8.90
C GLN A 86 9.33 4.53 -10.18
N ARG A 87 9.22 3.20 -10.06
CA ARG A 87 9.00 2.29 -11.18
C ARG A 87 7.52 2.04 -11.50
N GLY A 88 6.59 2.68 -10.79
CA GLY A 88 5.16 2.52 -11.03
C GLY A 88 4.61 1.15 -10.62
N LEU A 89 5.23 0.46 -9.66
CA LEU A 89 4.87 -0.91 -9.26
C LEU A 89 3.81 -0.99 -8.15
N VAL A 90 3.25 0.15 -7.75
CA VAL A 90 2.32 0.23 -6.60
C VAL A 90 1.08 -0.64 -6.81
N GLY A 91 0.40 -0.47 -7.95
CA GLY A 91 -0.81 -1.23 -8.26
C GLY A 91 -0.55 -2.73 -8.38
N GLU A 92 0.59 -3.11 -9.00
CA GLU A 92 0.99 -4.51 -9.13
C GLU A 92 1.19 -5.16 -7.76
N ILE A 93 1.92 -4.51 -6.86
CA ILE A 93 2.21 -5.06 -5.52
C ILE A 93 0.92 -5.17 -4.69
N ILE A 94 0.08 -4.12 -4.66
CA ILE A 94 -1.20 -4.16 -3.94
C ILE A 94 -2.07 -5.30 -4.46
N SER A 95 -2.18 -5.44 -5.79
CA SER A 95 -3.00 -6.47 -6.44
C SER A 95 -2.60 -7.89 -6.01
N ARG A 96 -1.32 -8.15 -5.70
CA ARG A 96 -0.86 -9.48 -5.25
C ARG A 96 -1.44 -9.85 -3.88
N PHE A 97 -1.56 -8.89 -2.97
CA PHE A 97 -2.16 -9.10 -1.65
C PHE A 97 -3.69 -9.15 -1.73
N GLU A 98 -4.32 -8.27 -2.52
CA GLU A 98 -5.77 -8.29 -2.73
C GLU A 98 -6.25 -9.61 -3.32
N LYS A 99 -5.61 -10.10 -4.40
CA LYS A 99 -5.95 -11.38 -5.03
C LYS A 99 -5.75 -12.59 -4.10
N LYS A 100 -4.91 -12.45 -3.08
CA LYS A 100 -4.71 -13.50 -2.06
C LYS A 100 -5.86 -13.58 -1.07
N GLY A 101 -6.68 -12.53 -0.97
CA GLY A 101 -7.80 -12.42 -0.03
C GLY A 101 -7.44 -11.73 1.30
N PHE A 102 -6.28 -11.08 1.39
CA PHE A 102 -5.93 -10.31 2.59
C PHE A 102 -6.71 -8.99 2.65
N LEU A 103 -7.00 -8.55 3.87
CA LEU A 103 -7.80 -7.37 4.13
C LEU A 103 -6.89 -6.15 4.31
N LEU A 104 -7.05 -5.12 3.46
CA LEU A 104 -6.30 -3.87 3.55
C LEU A 104 -6.89 -2.99 4.67
N LYS A 105 -6.13 -2.78 5.74
CA LYS A 105 -6.56 -1.98 6.91
C LYS A 105 -6.03 -0.55 6.89
N GLY A 106 -4.87 -0.32 6.26
CA GLY A 106 -4.27 0.99 6.17
C GLY A 106 -3.48 1.14 4.87
N LEU A 107 -3.54 2.31 4.25
CA LEU A 107 -2.82 2.64 3.02
C LEU A 107 -2.47 4.13 3.02
N LYS A 108 -1.20 4.47 2.88
CA LYS A 108 -0.77 5.86 2.66
C LYS A 108 0.51 5.97 1.83
N LEU A 109 0.55 6.98 0.96
CA LEU A 109 1.77 7.46 0.34
C LEU A 109 2.46 8.42 1.32
N PHE A 110 3.71 8.18 1.64
CA PHE A 110 4.38 8.86 2.75
C PHE A 110 5.84 9.19 2.44
N GLN A 111 6.25 10.41 2.78
CA GLN A 111 7.66 10.80 2.73
C GLN A 111 8.30 10.53 4.09
N CYS A 112 9.13 9.48 4.17
CA CYS A 112 9.68 9.01 5.43
C CYS A 112 10.76 9.97 5.97
N PRO A 113 10.62 10.50 7.21
CA PRO A 113 11.69 11.23 7.87
C PRO A 113 12.79 10.27 8.35
N LYS A 114 14.03 10.77 8.44
CA LYS A 114 15.20 9.96 8.77
C LYS A 114 15.08 9.23 10.11
N ASP A 115 14.58 9.91 11.14
CA ASP A 115 14.46 9.34 12.48
C ASP A 115 13.49 8.15 12.51
N LEU A 116 12.40 8.21 11.74
CA LEU A 116 11.44 7.11 11.62
C LEU A 116 12.05 5.90 10.90
N ALA A 117 12.81 6.13 9.83
CA ALA A 117 13.52 5.06 9.13
C ALA A 117 14.57 4.39 10.05
N GLN A 118 15.27 5.19 10.87
CA GLN A 118 16.25 4.68 11.83
C GLN A 118 15.60 3.83 12.92
N GLU A 119 14.47 4.27 13.47
CA GLU A 119 13.71 3.49 14.45
C GLU A 119 13.17 2.18 13.85
N HIS A 120 12.67 2.22 12.61
CA HIS A 120 12.20 1.03 11.92
C HIS A 120 13.32 -0.01 11.72
N TYR A 121 14.52 0.43 11.34
CA TYR A 121 15.68 -0.45 11.10
C TYR A 121 16.67 -0.54 12.27
N LYS A 122 16.25 -0.22 13.50
CA LYS A 122 17.16 -0.13 14.66
C LYS A 122 17.98 -1.39 14.91
N ASP A 123 17.43 -2.57 14.63
CA ASP A 123 18.11 -3.86 14.81
C ASP A 123 19.27 -4.07 13.81
N LEU A 124 19.33 -3.23 12.76
CA LEU A 124 20.37 -3.25 11.74
C LEU A 124 21.41 -2.15 11.93
N LYS A 125 21.35 -1.36 13.01
CA LYS A 125 22.20 -0.18 13.23
C LYS A 125 23.71 -0.47 13.13
N GLU A 126 24.13 -1.64 13.62
CA GLU A 126 25.54 -2.07 13.62
C GLU A 126 25.99 -2.68 12.28
N ARG A 127 25.10 -2.78 11.28
CA ARG A 127 25.43 -3.33 9.97
C ARG A 127 26.10 -2.27 9.09
N PRO A 128 27.14 -2.61 8.33
CA PRO A 128 27.90 -1.64 7.52
C PRO A 128 27.05 -0.97 6.42
N PHE A 129 25.95 -1.60 6.00
CA PHE A 129 25.04 -1.05 5.01
C PHE A 129 23.95 -0.14 5.59
N PHE A 130 23.87 0.01 6.92
CA PHE A 130 22.79 0.76 7.59
C PHE A 130 22.69 2.22 7.11
N PRO A 131 23.77 3.02 6.99
CA PRO A 131 23.66 4.39 6.49
C PRO A 131 23.03 4.45 5.10
N ASN A 132 23.48 3.58 4.19
CA ASN A 132 22.95 3.52 2.82
C ASN A 132 21.49 3.06 2.79
N LEU A 133 21.07 2.19 3.71
CA LEU A 133 19.68 1.76 3.85
C LEU A 133 18.78 2.93 4.26
N ILE A 134 19.21 3.73 5.24
CA ILE A 134 18.46 4.90 5.70
C ILE A 134 18.36 5.95 4.59
N ASP A 135 19.47 6.26 3.91
CA ASP A 135 19.48 7.23 2.81
C ASP A 135 18.61 6.74 1.65
N TYR A 136 18.62 5.44 1.33
CA TYR A 136 17.74 4.86 0.33
C TYR A 136 16.26 4.99 0.70
N ILE A 137 15.87 4.63 1.92
CA ILE A 137 14.46 4.64 2.34
C ILE A 137 13.90 6.07 2.44
N THR A 138 14.75 7.05 2.72
CA THR A 138 14.39 8.47 2.80
C THR A 138 14.53 9.23 1.48
N SER A 139 15.12 8.61 0.44
CA SER A 139 15.38 9.25 -0.86
C SER A 139 14.14 9.59 -1.70
N GLY A 140 12.97 9.06 -1.33
CA GLY A 140 11.72 9.30 -2.03
C GLY A 140 10.51 8.79 -1.26
N PRO A 141 9.30 8.91 -1.83
CA PRO A 141 8.09 8.45 -1.17
C PRO A 141 8.05 6.93 -1.09
N VAL A 142 7.43 6.43 -0.02
CA VAL A 142 7.09 5.02 0.17
C VAL A 142 5.57 4.86 0.22
N VAL A 143 5.07 3.67 -0.08
CA VAL A 143 3.66 3.32 0.19
C VAL A 143 3.63 2.38 1.39
N CYS A 144 3.03 2.85 2.47
CA CYS A 144 2.86 2.09 3.71
C CYS A 144 1.51 1.39 3.69
N MET A 145 1.49 0.10 4.05
CA MET A 145 0.29 -0.71 4.08
C MET A 145 0.21 -1.55 5.35
N ALA A 146 -0.98 -1.70 5.89
CA ALA A 146 -1.31 -2.67 6.93
C ALA A 146 -2.28 -3.70 6.34
N TRP A 147 -1.89 -4.98 6.37
CA TRP A 147 -2.70 -6.09 5.87
C TRP A 147 -3.07 -7.01 7.02
N GLU A 148 -4.31 -7.52 7.00
CA GLU A 148 -4.88 -8.40 8.01
C GLU A 148 -5.35 -9.71 7.38
N GLY A 149 -5.15 -10.82 8.09
CA GLY A 149 -5.64 -12.14 7.69
C GLY A 149 -4.92 -13.28 8.41
N ASP A 150 -5.44 -14.49 8.29
CA ASP A 150 -4.83 -15.67 8.90
C ASP A 150 -3.46 -15.99 8.27
N GLY A 151 -2.44 -16.15 9.11
CA GLY A 151 -1.05 -16.36 8.71
C GLY A 151 -0.47 -15.31 7.75
N VAL A 152 -0.99 -14.07 7.79
CA VAL A 152 -0.67 -13.02 6.82
C VAL A 152 0.82 -12.68 6.77
N VAL A 153 1.55 -12.68 7.89
CA VAL A 153 3.00 -12.40 7.93
C VAL A 153 3.76 -13.48 7.18
N ALA A 154 3.55 -14.74 7.52
CA ALA A 154 4.24 -15.86 6.89
C ALA A 154 3.91 -15.95 5.39
N SER A 155 2.65 -15.75 5.02
CA SER A 155 2.19 -15.77 3.63
C SER A 155 2.72 -14.57 2.84
N ALA A 156 2.72 -13.37 3.42
CA ALA A 156 3.30 -12.17 2.81
C ALA A 156 4.79 -12.36 2.50
N ARG A 157 5.55 -12.95 3.42
CA ARG A 157 6.99 -13.22 3.21
C ARG A 157 7.23 -14.20 2.07
N LYS A 158 6.39 -15.23 1.93
CA LYS A 158 6.43 -16.16 0.79
C LYS A 158 6.09 -15.43 -0.52
N LEU A 159 5.04 -14.62 -0.51
CA LEU A 159 4.59 -13.85 -1.68
C LEU A 159 5.66 -12.82 -2.13
N ILE A 160 6.34 -12.18 -1.18
CA ILE A 160 7.41 -11.22 -1.43
C ILE A 160 8.64 -11.91 -2.05
N GLY A 161 9.01 -13.09 -1.56
CA GLY A 161 10.21 -13.82 -1.98
C GLY A 161 11.48 -13.43 -1.20
N ALA A 162 12.57 -14.16 -1.47
CA ALA A 162 13.84 -14.01 -0.77
C ALA A 162 14.39 -12.56 -0.80
N THR A 163 15.13 -12.15 0.23
CA THR A 163 15.67 -10.78 0.33
C THR A 163 16.62 -10.43 -0.81
N ASN A 164 17.42 -11.41 -1.24
CA ASN A 164 18.21 -11.34 -2.47
C ASN A 164 17.33 -11.77 -3.65
N PRO A 165 16.99 -10.86 -4.60
CA PRO A 165 16.12 -11.20 -5.74
C PRO A 165 16.66 -12.33 -6.61
N LEU A 166 17.97 -12.51 -6.70
CA LEU A 166 18.59 -13.62 -7.45
C LEU A 166 18.33 -15.00 -6.82
N GLN A 167 17.81 -15.04 -5.59
CA GLN A 167 17.39 -16.25 -4.88
C GLN A 167 15.87 -16.29 -4.69
N ALA A 168 15.13 -15.34 -5.27
CA ALA A 168 13.68 -15.29 -5.18
C ALA A 168 13.07 -16.06 -6.35
N GLU A 169 12.11 -16.94 -6.06
CA GLU A 169 11.47 -17.77 -7.06
C GLU A 169 10.60 -16.94 -8.03
N PRO A 170 10.48 -17.35 -9.31
CA PRO A 170 9.50 -16.77 -10.24
C PRO A 170 8.08 -16.78 -9.67
N GLY A 171 7.32 -15.70 -9.92
CA GLY A 171 5.99 -15.49 -9.36
C GLY A 171 5.98 -14.78 -7.99
N THR A 172 7.11 -14.71 -7.30
CA THR A 172 7.25 -13.83 -6.13
C THR A 172 7.48 -12.38 -6.56
N ILE A 173 7.12 -11.43 -5.70
CA ILE A 173 7.28 -10.00 -6.02
C ILE A 173 8.74 -9.67 -6.37
N ARG A 174 9.71 -10.18 -5.60
CA ARG A 174 11.13 -9.91 -5.87
C ARG A 174 11.68 -10.70 -7.05
N GLY A 175 11.23 -11.94 -7.25
CA GLY A 175 11.64 -12.74 -8.41
C GLY A 175 11.18 -12.11 -9.73
N ASP A 176 9.97 -11.54 -9.74
CA ASP A 176 9.42 -10.92 -10.95
C ASP A 176 9.91 -9.47 -11.15
N LEU A 177 10.09 -8.72 -10.05
CA LEU A 177 10.20 -7.26 -10.12
C LEU A 177 11.55 -6.71 -9.65
N ALA A 178 12.49 -7.51 -9.16
CA ALA A 178 13.78 -7.01 -8.66
C ALA A 178 14.98 -7.81 -9.18
N VAL A 179 16.16 -7.16 -9.18
CA VAL A 179 17.42 -7.80 -9.62
C VAL A 179 18.48 -7.75 -8.52
N GLN A 180 18.56 -6.65 -7.76
CA GLN A 180 19.60 -6.44 -6.76
C GLN A 180 19.01 -6.22 -5.36
N THR A 181 19.69 -6.72 -4.33
CA THR A 181 19.25 -6.63 -2.92
C THR A 181 19.02 -5.19 -2.45
N GLY A 182 19.84 -4.23 -2.88
CA GLY A 182 19.69 -2.82 -2.52
C GLY A 182 18.51 -2.11 -3.17
N ARG A 183 17.82 -2.76 -4.13
CA ARG A 183 16.67 -2.26 -4.90
C ARG A 183 15.64 -3.38 -5.07
N ASN A 184 15.19 -3.92 -3.94
CA ASN A 184 14.33 -5.09 -3.87
C ASN A 184 12.84 -4.75 -3.63
N VAL A 185 12.43 -3.53 -4.02
CA VAL A 185 11.06 -3.00 -4.19
C VAL A 185 10.11 -2.98 -2.99
N VAL A 186 10.18 -3.95 -2.09
CA VAL A 186 9.18 -4.15 -1.04
C VAL A 186 9.81 -4.66 0.25
N HIS A 187 9.29 -4.19 1.38
CA HIS A 187 9.52 -4.70 2.73
C HIS A 187 8.26 -5.39 3.25
N GLY A 188 8.42 -6.41 4.09
CA GLY A 188 7.34 -7.00 4.87
C GLY A 188 7.85 -7.54 6.19
N SER A 189 7.07 -7.36 7.25
CA SER A 189 7.40 -7.83 8.60
C SER A 189 7.78 -9.31 8.60
N ASP A 190 8.75 -9.69 9.43
CA ASP A 190 9.31 -11.05 9.49
C ASP A 190 8.69 -11.94 10.59
N SER A 191 7.97 -11.34 11.54
CA SER A 191 7.25 -12.03 12.61
C SER A 191 5.95 -11.28 12.95
N PRO A 192 4.98 -11.94 13.59
CA PRO A 192 3.76 -11.30 14.08
C PRO A 192 4.04 -10.14 15.04
N ASP A 193 5.01 -10.30 15.94
CA ASP A 193 5.41 -9.24 16.89
C ASP A 193 5.99 -8.03 16.16
N ASN A 194 6.82 -8.26 15.14
CA ASN A 194 7.33 -7.19 14.30
C ASN A 194 6.24 -6.57 13.44
N GLY A 195 5.24 -7.33 12.99
CA GLY A 195 4.04 -6.81 12.33
C GLY A 195 3.32 -5.78 13.21
N LYS A 196 3.02 -6.14 14.46
CA LYS A 196 2.37 -5.24 15.43
C LYS A 196 3.24 -4.01 15.72
N ARG A 197 4.54 -4.19 15.98
CA ARG A 197 5.50 -3.11 16.24
C ARG A 197 5.58 -2.12 15.07
N GLU A 198 5.73 -2.64 13.86
CA GLU A 198 5.88 -1.83 12.65
C GLU A 198 4.59 -1.10 12.33
N ILE A 199 3.42 -1.73 12.44
CA ILE A 199 2.13 -1.05 12.26
C ILE A 199 2.00 0.11 13.26
N GLY A 200 2.28 -0.11 14.55
CA GLY A 200 2.22 0.95 15.57
C GLY A 200 3.24 2.07 15.37
N LEU A 201 4.36 1.79 14.70
CA LEU A 201 5.36 2.79 14.34
C LEU A 201 4.91 3.65 13.15
N TRP A 202 4.30 3.02 12.14
CA TRP A 202 4.00 3.66 10.87
C TRP A 202 2.58 4.23 10.77
N PHE A 203 1.62 3.71 11.54
CA PHE A 203 0.23 4.15 11.56
C PHE A 203 -0.14 4.70 12.95
N LYS A 204 -0.65 5.93 12.97
CA LYS A 204 -1.19 6.55 14.20
C LYS A 204 -2.55 5.97 14.53
N GLU A 205 -3.00 6.21 15.76
CA GLU A 205 -4.36 5.90 16.17
C GLU A 205 -5.38 6.54 15.21
N GLY A 206 -6.35 5.73 14.76
CA GLY A 206 -7.37 6.14 13.79
C GLY A 206 -6.95 6.08 12.32
N GLU A 207 -5.70 5.79 11.98
CA GLU A 207 -5.27 5.64 10.57
C GLU A 207 -5.58 4.24 9.99
N LEU A 208 -6.00 3.28 10.83
CA LEU A 208 -6.47 1.97 10.39
C LEU A 208 -8.00 1.94 10.29
N ALA A 209 -8.50 1.57 9.13
CA ALA A 209 -9.92 1.44 8.86
C ALA A 209 -10.49 0.14 9.45
N GLN A 210 -11.64 0.24 10.12
CA GLN A 210 -12.41 -0.91 10.58
C GLN A 210 -13.55 -1.19 9.60
N TRP A 211 -13.48 -2.35 8.93
CA TRP A 211 -14.44 -2.78 7.92
C TRP A 211 -14.42 -4.30 7.77
N GLU A 212 -15.48 -4.84 7.17
CA GLU A 212 -15.66 -6.26 6.91
C GLU A 212 -15.74 -6.52 5.40
N SER A 213 -15.03 -7.55 4.93
CA SER A 213 -15.10 -7.96 3.54
C SER A 213 -16.33 -8.82 3.28
N VAL A 214 -17.07 -8.51 2.22
CA VAL A 214 -18.16 -9.36 1.71
C VAL A 214 -17.66 -10.73 1.24
N GLN A 215 -16.35 -10.87 0.98
CA GLN A 215 -15.72 -12.11 0.56
C GLN A 215 -15.35 -13.02 1.74
N THR A 216 -15.35 -12.52 2.98
CA THR A 216 -14.93 -13.28 4.17
C THR A 216 -15.57 -14.68 4.26
N PRO A 217 -16.89 -14.87 4.03
CA PRO A 217 -17.51 -16.20 4.08
C PRO A 217 -17.01 -17.20 3.02
N TRP A 218 -16.26 -16.74 2.02
CA TRP A 218 -15.69 -17.56 0.94
C TRP A 218 -14.17 -17.77 1.10
N LEU A 219 -13.54 -17.10 2.05
CA LEU A 219 -12.09 -17.11 2.29
C LEU A 219 -11.71 -17.82 3.59
N ILE A 220 -12.61 -17.90 4.57
CA ILE A 220 -12.38 -18.43 5.91
C ILE A 220 -13.49 -19.42 6.27
N GLU A 221 -13.12 -20.56 6.86
CA GLU A 221 -14.02 -21.64 7.32
C GLU A 221 -14.47 -21.48 8.79
#